data_AF-A0A848MVE9-F1
#
_entry.id   AF-A0A848MVE9-F1
#
_cell.length_a   1.000
_cell.length_b   1.000
_cell.length_c   1.000
_cell.angle_alpha   90.00
_cell.angle_beta   90.00
_cell.angle_gamma   90.00
#
_symmetry.space_group_name_H-M   'P 1'
#
loop_
_entity.id
_entity.type
_entity.pdbx_description
1 polymer ?
#
loop_
_entity_poly.entity_id
_entity_poly.type
_entity_poly.pdbx_seq_one_letter_code
_entity_poly.pdbx_strand_id
1 'polypeptide(L)'
;MNELMEKAHAKMMEEMSEERPRSEDIIHNWLCQQVQVDNELLEGILKEGKSIRKAMQYCYSQAMKQAIGGCALIVHDDVFQWVTDYFKSEEIEIKQPNMSVTNPLVTVSKQSEKENHVPKKETKLPEGEQLSLLDFL
;
A
#
# COMPACT_ATOMS: atom_id res chain seq x y z
N MET A 1 32.60 6.25 -2.66
CA MET A 1 31.20 6.68 -2.48
C MET A 1 30.43 6.53 -3.79
N ASN A 2 30.89 7.13 -4.90
CA ASN A 2 30.20 7.02 -6.21
C ASN A 2 30.09 5.58 -6.74
N GLU A 3 31.12 4.73 -6.59
CA GLU A 3 31.05 3.35 -7.10
C GLU A 3 29.98 2.49 -6.39
N LEU A 4 29.80 2.64 -5.08
CA LEU A 4 28.73 1.92 -4.36
C LEU A 4 27.35 2.42 -4.80
N MET A 5 27.22 3.73 -4.98
CA MET A 5 25.98 4.35 -5.46
C MET A 5 25.61 3.88 -6.86
N GLU A 6 26.58 3.82 -7.78
CA GLU A 6 26.38 3.29 -9.13
C GLU A 6 25.97 1.81 -9.10
N LYS A 7 26.62 1.00 -8.26
CA LYS A 7 26.23 -0.42 -8.08
C LYS A 7 24.82 -0.56 -7.54
N ALA A 8 24.44 0.25 -6.54
CA ALA A 8 23.09 0.22 -5.98
C ALA A 8 22.04 0.66 -7.01
N HIS A 9 22.31 1.73 -7.76
CA HIS A 9 21.46 2.16 -8.86
C HIS A 9 21.32 1.09 -9.94
N ALA A 10 22.42 0.45 -10.36
CA ALA A 10 22.38 -0.61 -11.36
C ALA A 10 21.54 -1.81 -10.88
N LYS A 11 21.73 -2.24 -9.63
CA LYS A 11 20.92 -3.31 -9.02
C LYS A 11 19.44 -2.94 -8.95
N MET A 12 19.11 -1.72 -8.53
CA MET A 12 17.73 -1.26 -8.48
C MET A 12 17.10 -1.15 -9.86
N MET A 13 17.85 -0.70 -10.88
CA MET A 13 17.39 -0.65 -12.28
C MET A 13 17.13 -2.05 -12.84
N GLU A 14 18.02 -3.01 -12.56
CA GLU A 14 17.83 -4.41 -12.94
C GLU A 14 16.54 -4.97 -12.32
N GLU A 15 16.30 -4.71 -11.03
CA GLU A 15 15.04 -5.08 -10.37
C GLU A 15 13.81 -4.36 -10.95
N MET A 16 13.96 -3.17 -11.54
CA MET A 16 12.87 -2.40 -12.18
C MET A 16 12.69 -2.74 -13.67
N SER A 17 13.52 -3.62 -14.23
CA SER A 17 13.47 -3.96 -15.67
C SER A 17 12.28 -4.84 -16.04
N GLU A 18 11.70 -5.53 -15.06
CA GLU A 18 10.51 -6.38 -15.22
C GLU A 18 9.21 -5.58 -15.04
N GLU A 19 8.09 -6.15 -15.50
CA GLU A 19 6.76 -5.56 -15.32
C GLU A 19 6.32 -5.64 -13.84
N ARG A 20 6.15 -4.49 -13.20
CA ARG A 20 5.91 -4.36 -11.75
C ARG A 20 4.76 -3.39 -11.43
N PRO A 21 4.13 -3.51 -10.26
CA PRO A 21 3.05 -2.60 -9.86
C PRO A 21 3.59 -1.18 -9.60
N ARG A 22 2.75 -0.17 -9.87
CA ARG A 22 3.08 1.25 -9.69
C ARG A 22 3.61 1.61 -8.29
N SER A 23 3.22 0.84 -7.27
CA SER A 23 3.71 1.00 -5.90
C SER A 23 5.23 0.81 -5.80
N GLU A 24 5.80 -0.10 -6.59
CA GLU A 24 7.24 -0.39 -6.57
C GLU A 24 8.05 0.72 -7.25
N ASP A 25 7.49 1.38 -8.29
CA ASP A 25 8.08 2.59 -8.89
C ASP A 25 8.22 3.72 -7.87
N ILE A 26 7.20 3.90 -7.03
CA ILE A 26 7.19 4.98 -6.03
C ILE A 26 8.30 4.76 -5.00
N ILE A 27 8.44 3.53 -4.51
CA ILE A 27 9.52 3.17 -3.58
C ILE A 27 10.89 3.32 -4.26
N HIS A 28 11.02 2.88 -5.51
CA HIS A 28 12.25 3.04 -6.28
C HIS A 28 12.67 4.51 -6.38
N ASN A 29 11.75 5.38 -6.81
CA ASN A 29 12.03 6.82 -6.95
C ASN A 29 12.42 7.47 -5.62
N TRP A 30 11.79 7.04 -4.53
CA TRP A 30 12.13 7.53 -3.19
C TRP A 30 13.51 7.05 -2.76
N LEU A 31 13.83 5.76 -2.94
CA LEU A 31 15.15 5.20 -2.62
C LEU A 31 16.27 5.89 -3.38
N CYS A 32 16.10 6.16 -4.67
CA CYS A 32 17.11 6.88 -5.47
C CYS A 32 17.44 8.27 -4.88
N GLN A 33 16.50 8.93 -4.20
CA GLN A 33 16.74 10.21 -3.52
C GLN A 33 17.43 10.02 -2.16
N GLN A 34 17.06 8.99 -1.41
CA GLN A 34 17.58 8.76 -0.06
C GLN A 34 18.99 8.15 -0.03
N VAL A 35 19.31 7.27 -1.00
CA VAL A 35 20.60 6.59 -1.11
C VAL A 35 21.77 7.56 -1.29
N GLN A 36 21.48 8.80 -1.72
CA GLN A 36 22.48 9.86 -1.82
C GLN A 36 22.88 10.49 -0.48
N VAL A 37 22.04 10.31 0.54
CA VAL A 37 22.20 10.92 1.87
C VAL A 37 22.53 9.87 2.93
N ASP A 38 21.99 8.66 2.81
CA ASP A 38 22.10 7.61 3.81
C ASP A 38 22.97 6.42 3.33
N ASN A 39 24.21 6.36 3.84
CA ASN A 39 25.15 5.29 3.53
C ASN A 39 24.73 3.92 4.10
N GLU A 40 24.03 3.87 5.23
CA GLU A 40 23.57 2.59 5.80
C GLU A 40 22.48 1.97 4.92
N LEU A 41 21.60 2.82 4.40
CA LEU A 41 20.58 2.40 3.43
C LEU A 41 21.21 1.89 2.14
N LEU A 42 22.24 2.60 1.64
CA LEU A 42 23.02 2.18 0.46
C LEU A 42 23.64 0.79 0.66
N GLU A 43 24.31 0.56 1.78
CA GLU A 43 24.89 -0.75 2.11
C GLU A 43 23.81 -1.83 2.24
N GLY A 44 22.68 -1.49 2.87
CA GLY A 44 21.53 -2.39 3.01
C GLY A 44 20.93 -2.84 1.67
N ILE A 45 20.85 -1.96 0.67
CA ILE A 45 20.36 -2.29 -0.67
C ILE A 45 21.33 -3.23 -1.41
N LEU A 46 22.62 -3.08 -1.17
CA LEU A 46 23.66 -3.92 -1.77
C LEU A 46 23.77 -5.31 -1.13
N LYS A 47 23.16 -5.54 0.05
CA LYS A 47 23.17 -6.86 0.71
C LYS A 47 22.45 -7.90 -0.14
N GLU A 48 23.03 -9.10 -0.21
CA GLU A 48 22.43 -10.24 -0.89
C GLU A 48 21.08 -10.60 -0.26
N GLY A 49 20.13 -11.00 -1.12
CA GLY A 49 18.79 -11.40 -0.68
C GLY A 49 17.84 -10.23 -0.37
N LYS A 50 18.31 -8.97 -0.32
CA LYS A 50 17.46 -7.78 -0.24
C LYS A 50 17.04 -7.33 -1.65
N SER A 51 15.78 -6.93 -1.78
CA SER A 51 15.22 -6.37 -3.03
C SER A 51 14.03 -5.46 -2.74
N ILE A 52 13.72 -4.55 -3.67
CA ILE A 52 12.56 -3.63 -3.60
C ILE A 52 11.27 -4.45 -3.48
N ARG A 53 11.16 -5.56 -4.22
CA ARG A 53 9.98 -6.44 -4.17
C ARG A 53 9.78 -7.06 -2.79
N LYS A 54 10.85 -7.52 -2.14
CA LYS A 54 10.80 -8.06 -0.78
C LYS A 54 10.53 -6.98 0.26
N ALA A 55 11.08 -5.77 0.08
CA ALA A 55 10.75 -4.61 0.91
C ALA A 55 9.25 -4.27 0.84
N MET A 56 8.68 -4.31 -0.37
CA MET A 56 7.24 -4.12 -0.56
C MET A 56 6.41 -5.20 0.13
N GLN A 57 6.82 -6.47 0.00
CA GLN A 57 6.17 -7.58 0.71
C GLN A 57 6.22 -7.42 2.23
N TYR A 58 7.34 -6.93 2.76
CA TYR A 58 7.47 -6.60 4.17
C TYR A 58 6.48 -5.48 4.58
N CYS A 59 6.35 -4.43 3.77
CA CYS A 59 5.39 -3.36 4.01
C CYS A 59 3.95 -3.87 4.02
N TYR A 60 3.58 -4.77 3.10
CA TYR A 60 2.27 -5.42 3.12
C TYR A 60 2.06 -6.22 4.41
N SER A 61 3.05 -7.00 4.85
CA SER A 61 2.96 -7.74 6.11
C SER A 61 2.80 -6.82 7.32
N GLN A 62 3.43 -5.64 7.33
CA GLN A 62 3.24 -4.65 8.40
C GLN A 62 1.85 -4.00 8.34
N ALA A 63 1.39 -3.60 7.16
CA ALA A 63 0.06 -3.04 6.97
C ALA A 63 -1.04 -4.03 7.40
N MET A 64 -0.88 -5.32 7.07
CA MET A 64 -1.83 -6.36 7.46
C MET A 64 -1.95 -6.57 8.97
N LYS A 65 -0.86 -6.33 9.73
CA LYS A 65 -0.93 -6.38 11.21
C LYS A 65 -1.78 -5.25 11.79
N GLN A 66 -1.87 -4.13 11.08
CA GLN A 66 -2.63 -2.95 11.49
C GLN A 66 -4.01 -2.89 10.82
N ALA A 67 -4.32 -3.85 9.94
CA ALA A 67 -5.57 -3.88 9.20
C ALA A 67 -6.74 -4.22 10.12
N ILE A 68 -7.83 -3.45 10.00
CA ILE A 68 -9.11 -3.72 10.65
C ILE A 68 -10.08 -4.18 9.57
N GLY A 69 -10.62 -5.39 9.72
CA GLY A 69 -11.51 -5.98 8.70
C GLY A 69 -10.84 -6.23 7.35
N GLY A 70 -9.51 -6.41 7.32
CA GLY A 70 -8.75 -6.64 6.08
C GLY A 70 -8.37 -5.37 5.30
N CYS A 71 -8.62 -4.17 5.86
CA CYS A 71 -8.20 -2.90 5.28
C CYS A 71 -7.33 -2.12 6.28
N ALA A 72 -6.26 -1.50 5.79
CA ALA A 72 -5.37 -0.64 6.57
C ALA A 72 -5.24 0.72 5.88
N LEU A 73 -5.31 1.80 6.67
CA LEU A 73 -4.97 3.15 6.23
C LEU A 73 -3.57 3.47 6.75
N ILE A 74 -2.58 3.48 5.87
CA ILE A 74 -1.17 3.73 6.21
C ILE A 74 -0.70 5.00 5.51
N VAL A 75 0.01 5.86 6.25
CA VAL A 75 0.58 7.10 5.69
C VAL A 75 1.86 6.76 4.92
N HIS A 76 2.17 7.54 3.87
CA HIS A 76 3.37 7.31 3.06
C HIS A 76 4.67 7.26 3.89
N ASP A 77 4.78 8.12 4.91
CA ASP A 77 5.96 8.19 5.78
C ASP A 77 6.19 6.89 6.55
N ASP A 78 5.13 6.24 7.04
CA ASP A 78 5.24 4.94 7.73
C ASP A 78 5.77 3.86 6.79
N VAL A 79 5.30 3.86 5.53
CA VAL A 79 5.78 2.91 4.50
C VAL A 79 7.27 3.14 4.24
N PHE A 80 7.70 4.38 4.09
CA PHE A 80 9.11 4.70 3.88
C PHE A 80 10.00 4.33 5.08
N GLN A 81 9.49 4.49 6.31
CA GLN A 81 10.17 4.00 7.50
C GLN A 81 10.34 2.49 7.47
N TRP A 82 9.29 1.73 7.15
CA TRP A 82 9.39 0.27 7.06
C TRP A 82 10.35 -0.20 5.96
N VAL A 83 10.40 0.52 4.84
CA VAL A 83 11.39 0.25 3.78
C VAL A 83 12.82 0.49 4.31
N THR A 84 13.03 1.58 5.03
CA THR A 84 14.32 1.91 5.63
C THR A 84 14.75 0.85 6.62
N ASP A 85 13.85 0.51 7.55
CA ASP A 85 14.04 -0.54 8.54
C ASP A 85 14.33 -1.88 7.85
N TYR A 86 13.65 -2.17 6.74
CA TYR A 86 13.86 -3.40 5.98
C TYR A 86 15.29 -3.53 5.47
N PHE A 87 15.85 -2.47 4.88
CA PHE A 87 17.21 -2.51 4.33
C PHE A 87 18.28 -2.40 5.42
N LYS A 88 18.03 -1.65 6.49
CA LYS A 88 18.97 -1.51 7.62
C LYS A 88 19.04 -2.76 8.51
N SER A 89 17.95 -3.53 8.60
CA SER A 89 17.92 -4.75 9.42
C SER A 89 18.73 -5.91 8.81
N GLU A 90 19.48 -6.61 9.66
CA GLU A 90 20.14 -7.87 9.35
C GLU A 90 19.09 -8.98 9.34
N GLU A 91 18.62 -9.33 8.13
CA GLU A 91 17.71 -10.45 7.84
C GLU A 91 16.31 -10.36 8.48
N ILE A 92 15.29 -10.20 7.62
CA ILE A 92 13.89 -10.24 8.05
C ILE A 92 13.26 -11.46 7.41
N GLU A 93 12.85 -12.43 8.22
CA GLU A 93 11.98 -13.52 7.77
C GLU A 93 10.64 -12.93 7.31
N ILE A 94 10.45 -12.83 6.00
CA ILE A 94 9.17 -12.40 5.43
C ILE A 94 8.22 -13.59 5.47
N LYS A 95 7.45 -13.69 6.56
CA LYS A 95 6.29 -14.59 6.59
C LYS A 95 5.26 -14.04 5.63
N GLN A 96 5.04 -14.75 4.51
CA GLN A 96 4.01 -14.37 3.55
C GLN A 96 2.64 -14.49 4.24
N PRO A 97 1.83 -13.44 4.29
CA PRO A 97 0.45 -13.59 4.70
C PRO A 97 -0.27 -14.38 3.60
N ASN A 98 -0.73 -15.59 3.92
CA ASN A 98 -1.64 -16.34 3.05
C ASN A 98 -2.92 -15.51 2.90
N MET A 99 -3.04 -14.75 1.81
CA MET A 99 -4.30 -14.11 1.43
C MET A 99 -5.22 -15.19 0.84
N SER A 100 -5.91 -15.94 1.71
CA SER A 100 -7.17 -16.55 1.29
C SER A 100 -8.18 -15.42 1.15
N VAL A 101 -8.46 -15.04 -0.09
CA VAL A 101 -9.54 -14.12 -0.45
C VAL A 101 -10.87 -14.87 -0.25
N THR A 102 -11.31 -15.02 0.99
CA THR A 102 -12.71 -15.37 1.25
C THR A 102 -13.49 -14.08 1.23
N ASN A 103 -14.14 -13.78 0.11
CA ASN A 103 -15.16 -12.73 0.02
C ASN A 103 -16.19 -12.91 1.14
N PRO A 104 -16.29 -12.01 2.13
CA PRO A 104 -17.49 -11.91 2.93
C PRO A 104 -18.39 -10.93 2.19
N LEU A 105 -19.47 -11.45 1.59
CA LEU A 105 -20.65 -10.65 1.27
C LEU A 105 -21.15 -10.04 2.58
N VAL A 106 -20.73 -8.80 2.88
CA VAL A 106 -21.25 -8.06 4.03
C VAL A 106 -22.58 -7.45 3.63
N THR A 107 -23.62 -8.23 3.85
CA THR A 107 -25.00 -7.77 3.99
C THR A 107 -25.04 -6.68 5.05
N VAL A 108 -25.39 -5.46 4.64
CA VAL A 108 -25.59 -4.31 5.53
C VAL A 108 -26.59 -4.67 6.63
N SER A 109 -26.10 -4.87 7.85
CA SER A 109 -26.91 -5.04 9.05
C SER A 109 -26.68 -3.84 9.96
N LYS A 110 -27.70 -3.01 9.99
CA LYS A 110 -27.95 -1.80 10.78
C LYS A 110 -27.92 -2.06 12.29
N GLN A 111 -27.09 -1.35 13.03
CA GLN A 111 -27.21 -1.06 14.48
C GLN A 111 -26.54 0.32 14.71
N SER A 112 -27.23 1.46 14.84
CA SER A 112 -28.15 1.98 15.88
C SER A 112 -27.56 2.02 17.30
N GLU A 113 -26.95 3.16 17.64
CA GLU A 113 -26.77 3.64 19.01
C GLU A 113 -27.57 4.94 19.22
N LYS A 114 -28.07 5.13 20.44
CA LYS A 114 -29.33 5.79 20.80
C LYS A 114 -29.19 7.31 20.99
N GLU A 115 -30.20 8.07 20.53
CA GLU A 115 -30.61 9.33 21.18
C GLU A 115 -32.14 9.53 21.10
N ASN A 116 -32.72 10.07 22.15
CA ASN A 116 -34.17 10.05 22.47
C ASN A 116 -35.01 11.13 21.73
N HIS A 117 -36.31 10.79 21.53
CA HIS A 117 -37.51 11.67 21.49
C HIS A 117 -38.19 12.07 20.12
N VAL A 118 -39.11 11.21 19.64
CA VAL A 118 -40.52 11.39 19.13
C VAL A 118 -41.01 12.73 18.50
N PRO A 119 -41.92 12.81 17.46
CA PRO A 119 -42.46 11.86 16.46
C PRO A 119 -42.51 12.33 14.97
N LYS A 120 -42.56 11.32 14.07
CA LYS A 120 -43.23 11.21 12.74
C LYS A 120 -43.61 12.46 11.91
N LYS A 121 -43.09 12.53 10.67
CA LYS A 121 -43.85 12.96 9.49
C LYS A 121 -43.41 12.21 8.22
N GLU A 122 -44.37 11.52 7.60
CA GLU A 122 -44.27 10.83 6.32
C GLU A 122 -44.14 11.86 5.18
N THR A 123 -43.28 11.62 4.17
CA THR A 123 -43.53 12.06 2.78
C THR A 123 -42.75 11.18 1.80
N LYS A 124 -43.47 10.67 0.80
CA LYS A 124 -43.01 9.77 -0.26
C LYS A 124 -42.09 10.50 -1.26
N LEU A 125 -41.05 9.81 -1.73
CA LEU A 125 -40.17 10.25 -2.81
C LEU A 125 -40.86 9.94 -4.16
N PRO A 126 -41.05 10.90 -5.08
CA PRO A 126 -41.50 10.59 -6.43
C PRO A 126 -40.33 10.12 -7.31
N GLU A 127 -40.53 9.00 -8.00
CA GLU A 127 -39.70 8.54 -9.13
C GLU A 127 -39.73 9.59 -10.25
N GLY A 128 -38.55 10.00 -10.71
CA GLY A 128 -38.39 10.99 -11.78
C GLY A 128 -37.21 10.62 -12.69
N GLU A 129 -37.55 9.91 -13.76
CA GLU A 129 -37.01 10.01 -15.13
C GLU A 129 -35.50 9.82 -15.37
N GLN A 130 -35.15 8.62 -15.86
CA GLN A 130 -33.93 8.41 -16.65
C GLN A 130 -34.08 9.10 -18.01
N LEU A 131 -33.32 10.17 -18.25
CA LEU A 131 -33.22 10.81 -19.56
C LEU A 131 -32.34 9.95 -20.49
N SER A 132 -32.88 9.54 -21.63
CA SER A 132 -32.14 8.80 -22.66
C SER A 132 -31.27 9.74 -23.51
N LEU A 133 -29.99 9.39 -23.65
CA LEU A 133 -28.95 10.14 -24.38
C LEU A 133 -29.04 10.02 -25.93
N LEU A 134 -30.21 9.67 -26.47
CA LEU A 134 -30.38 9.37 -27.91
C LEU A 134 -31.29 10.35 -28.65
N ASP A 135 -31.76 11.42 -28.01
CA ASP A 135 -32.70 12.38 -28.61
C ASP A 135 -32.04 13.71 -29.06
N PHE A 136 -30.71 13.71 -29.26
CA PHE A 136 -29.98 14.90 -29.73
C PHE A 136 -29.14 14.67 -31.01
N LEU A 137 -29.57 13.74 -31.88
CA LEU A 137 -28.97 13.59 -33.20
C LEU A 137 -30.01 13.48 -34.31
#